data_AF-A0A535SGP1-F1
#
_entry.id   AF-A0A535SGP1-F1
#
_cell.length_a   1.000
_cell.length_b   1.000
_cell.length_c   1.000
_cell.angle_alpha   90.00
_cell.angle_beta   90.00
_cell.angle_gamma   90.00
#
_symmetry.space_group_name_H-M   'P 1'
#
loop_
_entity.id
_entity.type
_entity.pdbx_description
1 polymer ?
#
loop_
_entity_poly.entity_id
_entity_poly.type
_entity_poly.pdbx_seq_one_letter_code
_entity_poly.pdbx_strand_id
1 'polypeptide(L)'
;MPRPDDECPYPKPFAADFDACPAFQARQFIPLDTLYQPLDPVLTCRHLETRSLPQRHRWYAACGLGDAEQRRRWAREVGVSRLQRIRAVQRQLSVAIAPYNARLWELKGQQLRAIHDGRDASQATAELRRLAGQMTADLDAFLKEKSATFTDIDMPIEAARVLIQVAIDRFIDTQFATEVSFEVPDDVLQRFPEPVRTFFRPSVPQRPAGPG
;
A
#
# COMPACT_ATOMS: atom_id res chain seq x y z
N MET A 1 13.28 -29.27 -9.04
CA MET A 1 12.19 -29.17 -8.04
C MET A 1 11.22 -28.10 -8.50
N PRO A 2 9.91 -28.36 -8.42
CA PRO A 2 8.90 -27.43 -8.91
C PRO A 2 8.85 -26.18 -8.02
N ARG A 3 8.49 -25.06 -8.67
CA ARG A 3 8.20 -23.79 -8.03
C ARG A 3 6.95 -23.95 -7.14
N PRO A 4 6.87 -23.39 -5.92
CA PRO A 4 5.63 -23.39 -5.14
C PRO A 4 4.47 -22.79 -5.94
N ASP A 5 3.28 -23.42 -5.89
CA ASP A 5 2.11 -23.00 -6.68
C ASP A 5 1.60 -21.60 -6.29
N ASP A 6 1.80 -21.22 -5.03
CA ASP A 6 1.44 -19.91 -4.50
C ASP A 6 2.49 -18.84 -4.79
N GLU A 7 3.65 -19.18 -5.37
CA GLU A 7 4.65 -18.19 -5.74
C GLU A 7 4.10 -17.22 -6.81
N CYS A 8 4.40 -15.93 -6.66
CA CYS A 8 4.05 -14.92 -7.67
C CYS A 8 4.93 -15.12 -8.92
N PRO A 9 4.34 -15.47 -10.09
CA PRO A 9 5.12 -15.87 -11.26
C PRO A 9 5.73 -14.68 -11.99
N TYR A 10 5.24 -13.46 -11.74
CA TYR A 10 5.59 -12.26 -12.48
C TYR A 10 6.93 -11.68 -12.00
N PRO A 11 7.75 -11.13 -12.92
CA PRO A 11 9.00 -10.49 -12.57
C PRO A 11 8.76 -9.23 -11.72
N LYS A 12 9.66 -9.00 -10.76
CA LYS A 12 9.66 -7.82 -9.88
C LYS A 12 10.90 -6.97 -10.19
N PRO A 13 10.86 -5.64 -10.00
CA PRO A 13 9.69 -4.84 -9.60
C PRO A 13 8.60 -4.83 -10.69
N PHE A 14 7.35 -4.54 -10.30
CA PHE A 14 6.26 -4.49 -11.27
C PHE A 14 6.34 -3.18 -12.08
N ALA A 15 5.99 -3.24 -13.37
CA ALA A 15 5.89 -2.04 -14.20
C ALA A 15 4.71 -1.16 -13.78
N ALA A 16 4.79 0.15 -14.06
CA ALA A 16 3.76 1.13 -13.68
C ALA A 16 2.37 0.82 -14.26
N ASP A 17 2.33 0.18 -15.43
CA ASP A 17 1.14 -0.22 -16.18
C ASP A 17 0.81 -1.71 -16.03
N PHE A 18 1.47 -2.44 -15.11
CA PHE A 18 1.30 -3.88 -14.94
C PHE A 18 -0.16 -4.29 -14.71
N ASP A 19 -0.67 -5.15 -15.58
CA ASP A 19 -2.06 -5.64 -15.57
C ASP A 19 -2.18 -7.16 -15.77
N ALA A 20 -1.07 -7.87 -15.99
CA ALA A 20 -1.04 -9.29 -16.33
C ALA A 20 -1.60 -10.22 -15.24
N CYS A 21 -1.68 -9.75 -13.98
CA CYS A 21 -2.37 -10.47 -12.90
C CYS A 21 -3.76 -9.87 -12.67
N PRO A 22 -4.85 -10.65 -12.81
CA PRO A 22 -6.20 -10.15 -12.56
C PRO A 22 -6.40 -9.76 -11.09
N ALA A 23 -5.62 -10.33 -10.18
CA ALA A 23 -5.63 -10.01 -8.76
C ALA A 23 -4.62 -8.91 -8.35
N PHE A 24 -3.90 -8.29 -9.29
CA PHE A 24 -2.94 -7.24 -8.94
C PHE A 24 -3.60 -6.07 -8.21
N GLN A 25 -3.01 -5.65 -7.10
CA GLN A 25 -3.40 -4.45 -6.39
C GLN A 25 -2.12 -3.69 -6.07
N ALA A 26 -1.95 -2.54 -6.70
CA ALA A 26 -0.72 -1.76 -6.60
C ALA A 26 -0.47 -1.32 -5.16
N ARG A 27 0.79 -1.48 -4.73
CA ARG A 27 1.34 -0.97 -3.48
C ARG A 27 2.70 -0.37 -3.80
N GLN A 28 2.95 0.83 -3.32
CA GLN A 28 4.27 1.43 -3.36
C GLN A 28 4.83 1.47 -1.94
N PHE A 29 6.08 1.08 -1.79
CA PHE A 29 6.82 1.30 -0.55
C PHE A 29 8.21 1.83 -0.90
N ILE A 30 8.84 2.48 0.06
CA ILE A 30 10.22 2.94 -0.05
C ILE A 30 11.06 2.17 0.94
N PRO A 31 12.00 1.33 0.46
CA PRO A 31 12.97 0.72 1.33
C PRO A 31 13.91 1.79 1.86
N LEU A 32 14.32 1.62 3.12
CA LEU A 32 15.36 2.43 3.72
C LEU A 32 16.66 1.63 3.73
N ASP A 33 17.79 2.31 3.52
CA ASP A 33 19.09 1.72 3.80
C ASP A 33 19.36 1.64 5.32
N THR A 34 20.51 1.10 5.70
CA THR A 34 20.93 0.98 7.11
C THR A 34 21.16 2.32 7.80
N LEU A 35 21.19 3.42 7.06
CA LEU A 35 21.34 4.79 7.54
C LEU A 35 20.02 5.58 7.46
N TYR A 36 18.87 4.92 7.25
CA TYR A 36 17.56 5.54 7.05
C TYR A 36 17.52 6.53 5.87
N GLN A 37 18.34 6.32 4.84
CA GLN A 37 18.19 7.01 3.55
C GLN A 37 17.12 6.30 2.73
N PRO A 38 16.12 7.03 2.19
CA PRO A 38 15.15 6.46 1.28
C PRO A 38 15.84 6.03 -0.03
N LEU A 39 15.57 4.80 -0.46
CA LEU A 39 15.97 4.29 -1.77
C LEU A 39 14.89 4.57 -2.83
N ASP A 40 15.13 4.13 -4.06
CA ASP A 40 14.14 4.24 -5.13
C ASP A 40 12.82 3.54 -4.74
N PRO A 41 11.67 4.19 -4.99
CA PRO A 41 10.39 3.58 -4.67
C PRO A 41 10.15 2.30 -5.48
N VAL A 42 9.61 1.29 -4.81
CA VAL A 42 9.33 -0.01 -5.42
C VAL A 42 7.82 -0.19 -5.57
N LEU A 43 7.38 -0.45 -6.80
CA LEU A 43 6.02 -0.90 -7.07
C LEU A 43 5.92 -2.40 -6.84
N THR A 44 5.02 -2.79 -5.94
CA THR A 44 4.71 -4.16 -5.55
C THR A 44 3.21 -4.43 -5.57
N CYS A 45 2.82 -5.66 -5.23
CA CYS A 45 1.42 -6.06 -5.06
C CYS A 45 1.08 -6.15 -3.58
N ARG A 46 -0.11 -5.68 -3.18
CA ARG A 46 -0.64 -5.80 -1.81
C ARG A 46 -0.74 -7.25 -1.32
N HIS A 47 -0.92 -8.20 -2.23
CA HIS A 47 -1.00 -9.61 -1.90
C HIS A 47 0.36 -10.31 -1.85
N LEU A 48 1.47 -9.59 -2.02
CA LEU A 48 2.79 -10.21 -2.04
C LEU A 48 3.31 -10.37 -0.61
N GLU A 49 3.65 -11.62 -0.26
CA GLU A 49 4.16 -12.01 1.05
C GLU A 49 5.51 -12.71 0.92
N THR A 50 6.37 -12.54 1.92
CA THR A 50 7.59 -13.35 2.04
C THR A 50 7.28 -14.62 2.81
N ARG A 51 7.47 -15.78 2.18
CA ARG A 51 7.31 -17.10 2.84
C ARG A 51 8.63 -17.86 2.84
N SER A 52 8.86 -18.66 3.87
CA SER A 52 10.02 -19.55 3.94
C SER A 52 9.76 -20.83 3.15
N LEU A 53 10.80 -21.32 2.48
CA LEU A 53 10.87 -22.69 1.96
C LEU A 53 11.34 -23.58 3.12
N PRO A 54 10.52 -24.52 3.61
CA PRO A 54 10.80 -25.30 4.82
C PRO A 54 12.16 -26.00 4.82
N GLN A 55 12.66 -26.36 3.63
CA GLN A 55 13.83 -27.22 3.48
C GLN A 55 15.16 -26.47 3.24
N ARG A 56 15.20 -25.12 3.17
CA ARG A 56 16.42 -24.45 2.64
C ARG A 56 16.86 -23.14 3.30
N HIS A 57 16.27 -22.66 4.41
CA HIS A 57 16.51 -21.28 4.88
C HIS A 57 16.40 -20.26 3.73
N ARG A 58 15.56 -20.56 2.73
CA ARG A 58 15.31 -19.72 1.56
C ARG A 58 13.95 -19.10 1.74
N TRP A 59 13.78 -17.91 1.19
CA TRP A 59 12.49 -17.25 1.12
C TRP A 59 12.06 -17.13 -0.34
N TYR A 60 10.75 -17.08 -0.54
CA TYR A 60 10.14 -16.84 -1.84
C TYR A 60 8.98 -15.87 -1.70
N ALA A 61 8.63 -15.24 -2.81
CA ALA A 61 7.60 -14.21 -2.84
C ALA A 61 6.24 -14.84 -3.20
N ALA A 62 5.52 -15.27 -2.17
CA ALA A 62 4.20 -15.88 -2.27
C ALA A 62 3.11 -14.85 -2.54
N CYS A 63 1.99 -15.30 -3.09
CA CYS A 63 0.75 -14.56 -3.12
C CYS A 63 -0.13 -14.99 -1.94
N GLY A 64 -0.56 -14.04 -1.11
CA GLY A 64 -1.48 -14.27 0.01
C GLY A 64 -2.80 -14.90 -0.44
N LEU A 65 -3.23 -14.63 -1.68
CA LEU A 65 -4.42 -15.25 -2.29
C LEU A 65 -4.21 -16.71 -2.73
N GLY A 66 -2.98 -17.22 -2.70
CA GLY A 66 -2.62 -18.57 -3.12
C GLY A 66 -2.26 -18.70 -4.61
N ASP A 67 -2.68 -19.81 -5.22
CA ASP A 67 -2.30 -20.22 -6.57
C ASP A 67 -3.00 -19.41 -7.69
N ALA A 68 -2.73 -19.76 -8.95
CA ALA A 68 -3.29 -19.09 -10.12
C ALA A 68 -4.82 -19.19 -10.21
N GLU A 69 -5.44 -20.29 -9.77
CA GLU A 69 -6.90 -20.44 -9.78
C GLU A 69 -7.54 -19.59 -8.70
N GLN A 70 -6.97 -19.60 -7.48
CA GLN A 70 -7.47 -18.82 -6.35
C GLN A 70 -7.40 -17.31 -6.65
N ARG A 71 -6.33 -16.83 -7.29
CA ARG A 71 -6.22 -15.43 -7.77
C ARG A 71 -7.33 -15.08 -8.77
N ARG A 72 -7.64 -15.97 -9.73
CA ARG A 72 -8.71 -15.75 -10.71
C ARG A 72 -10.09 -15.77 -10.07
N ARG A 73 -10.31 -16.69 -9.13
CA ARG A 73 -11.57 -16.81 -8.38
C ARG A 73 -11.83 -15.54 -7.58
N TRP A 74 -10.86 -15.11 -6.80
CA TRP A 74 -10.92 -13.86 -6.04
C TRP A 74 -11.24 -12.65 -6.95
N ALA A 75 -10.56 -12.53 -8.09
CA ALA A 75 -10.80 -11.42 -9.01
C ALA A 75 -12.21 -11.42 -9.62
N ARG A 76 -12.82 -12.61 -9.79
CA ARG A 76 -14.22 -12.75 -10.24
C ARG A 76 -15.20 -12.40 -9.12
N GLU A 77 -14.96 -12.86 -7.90
CA GLU A 77 -15.79 -12.58 -6.73
C GLU A 77 -15.86 -11.08 -6.43
N VAL A 78 -14.73 -10.38 -6.54
CA VAL A 78 -14.67 -8.91 -6.37
C VAL A 78 -15.22 -8.14 -7.59
N GLY A 79 -15.21 -8.77 -8.77
CA GLY A 79 -15.62 -8.18 -10.04
C GLY A 79 -14.46 -7.48 -10.77
N VAL A 80 -14.06 -8.05 -11.91
CA VAL A 80 -12.93 -7.55 -12.72
C VAL A 80 -13.09 -6.09 -13.14
N SER A 81 -14.28 -5.69 -13.58
CA SER A 81 -14.57 -4.31 -13.98
C SER A 81 -14.46 -3.34 -12.80
N ARG A 82 -14.86 -3.76 -11.60
CA ARG A 82 -14.71 -2.97 -10.37
C ARG A 82 -13.23 -2.80 -10.03
N LEU A 83 -12.43 -3.87 -10.11
CA LEU A 83 -10.98 -3.81 -9.89
C LEU A 83 -10.28 -2.88 -10.88
N GLN A 84 -10.68 -2.88 -12.15
CA GLN A 84 -10.14 -1.96 -13.15
C GLN A 84 -10.42 -0.49 -12.81
N ARG A 85 -11.65 -0.17 -12.37
CA ARG A 85 -11.99 1.18 -11.89
C ARG A 85 -11.18 1.57 -10.66
N ILE A 86 -11.03 0.67 -9.69
CA ILE A 86 -10.20 0.89 -8.50
C ILE A 86 -8.74 1.19 -8.90
N ARG A 87 -8.15 0.40 -9.80
CA ARG A 87 -6.78 0.63 -10.29
C ARG A 87 -6.64 1.97 -11.02
N ALA A 88 -7.65 2.38 -11.77
CA ALA A 88 -7.66 3.68 -12.44
C ALA A 88 -7.64 4.82 -11.43
N VAL A 89 -8.47 4.75 -10.39
CA VAL A 89 -8.51 5.73 -9.29
C VAL A 89 -7.19 5.74 -8.52
N GLN A 90 -6.62 4.57 -8.19
CA GLN A 90 -5.31 4.46 -7.54
C GLN A 90 -4.22 5.14 -8.35
N ARG A 91 -4.17 4.95 -9.69
CA ARG A 91 -3.21 5.63 -10.55
C ARG A 91 -3.39 7.14 -10.56
N GLN A 92 -4.62 7.63 -10.60
CA GLN A 92 -4.89 9.07 -10.54
C GLN A 92 -4.46 9.68 -9.20
N LEU A 93 -4.73 8.98 -8.09
CA LEU A 93 -4.22 9.37 -6.76
C LEU A 93 -2.69 9.40 -6.73
N SER A 94 -2.03 8.37 -7.28
CA SER A 94 -0.55 8.34 -7.37
C SER A 94 0.02 9.52 -8.15
N VAL A 95 -0.63 9.94 -9.23
CA VAL A 95 -0.24 11.15 -9.98
C VAL A 95 -0.46 12.42 -9.16
N ALA A 96 -1.58 12.52 -8.43
CA ALA A 96 -1.88 13.68 -7.59
C ALA A 96 -0.86 13.87 -6.44
N ILE A 97 -0.38 12.78 -5.85
CA ILE A 97 0.61 12.83 -4.75
C ILE A 97 2.07 12.87 -5.23
N ALA A 98 2.33 12.58 -6.50
CA ALA A 98 3.69 12.49 -7.06
C ALA A 98 4.58 13.72 -6.75
N PRO A 99 4.08 14.97 -6.78
CA PRO A 99 4.89 16.15 -6.45
C PRO A 99 5.39 16.17 -5.00
N TYR A 100 4.65 15.54 -4.09
CA TYR A 100 4.96 15.53 -2.66
C TYR A 100 5.92 14.44 -2.25
N ASN A 101 5.92 13.32 -2.99
CA ASN A 101 6.62 12.08 -2.64
C ASN A 101 8.08 12.34 -2.23
N ALA A 102 8.92 12.84 -3.14
CA ALA A 102 10.36 12.98 -2.89
C ALA A 102 10.68 13.72 -1.57
N ARG A 103 10.00 14.86 -1.33
CA ARG A 103 10.24 15.67 -0.13
C ARG A 103 9.63 15.05 1.13
N LEU A 104 8.46 14.40 1.05
CA LEU A 104 7.89 13.67 2.18
C LEU A 104 8.84 12.57 2.67
N TRP A 105 9.45 11.85 1.73
CA TRP A 105 10.38 10.76 2.04
C TRP A 105 11.69 11.26 2.62
N GLU A 106 12.24 12.34 2.06
CA GLU A 106 13.44 12.98 2.58
C GLU A 106 13.24 13.44 4.04
N LEU A 107 12.16 14.18 4.31
CA LEU A 107 11.82 14.65 5.66
C LEU A 107 11.59 13.49 6.63
N LYS A 108 10.96 12.40 6.16
CA LYS A 108 10.78 11.21 6.97
C LYS A 108 12.10 10.51 7.30
N GLY A 109 13.00 10.38 6.33
CA GLY A 109 14.34 9.82 6.57
C GLY A 109 15.15 10.68 7.55
N GLN A 110 15.06 12.01 7.46
CA GLN A 110 15.67 12.94 8.42
C GLN A 110 15.11 12.74 9.83
N GLN A 111 13.79 12.62 9.96
CA GLN A 111 13.12 12.36 11.23
C GLN A 111 13.59 11.03 11.86
N LEU A 112 13.55 9.93 11.10
CA LEU A 112 13.95 8.60 11.57
C LEU A 112 15.43 8.56 11.98
N ARG A 113 16.32 9.19 11.20
CA ARG A 113 17.74 9.29 11.52
C ARG A 113 17.98 10.09 12.80
N ALA A 114 17.31 11.24 12.97
CA ALA A 114 17.44 12.02 14.19
C ALA A 114 16.99 11.22 15.43
N ILE A 115 15.86 10.50 15.34
CA ILE A 115 15.38 9.61 16.40
C ILE A 115 16.39 8.49 16.70
N HIS A 116 16.89 7.82 15.66
CA HIS A 116 17.87 6.75 15.79
C HIS A 116 19.15 7.22 16.48
N ASP A 117 19.64 8.42 16.13
CA ASP A 117 20.85 9.00 16.70
C ASP A 117 20.63 9.68 18.07
N GLY A 118 19.41 9.62 18.63
CA GLY A 118 19.04 10.30 19.88
C GLY A 118 19.07 11.83 19.81
N ARG A 119 18.96 12.40 18.61
CA ARG A 119 18.94 13.85 18.35
C ARG A 119 17.51 14.38 18.29
N ASP A 120 17.37 15.71 18.38
CA ASP A 120 16.07 16.36 18.23
C ASP A 120 15.53 16.22 16.80
N ALA A 121 14.35 15.60 16.68
CA ALA A 121 13.63 15.42 15.42
C ALA A 121 12.48 16.44 15.22
N SER A 122 12.33 17.42 16.11
CA SER A 122 11.18 18.34 16.15
C SER A 122 11.05 19.16 14.87
N GLN A 123 12.15 19.70 14.34
CA GLN A 123 12.13 20.48 13.11
C GLN A 123 11.70 19.63 11.90
N ALA A 124 12.34 18.48 11.69
CA ALA A 124 11.99 17.56 10.60
C ALA A 124 10.53 17.11 10.70
N THR A 125 10.05 16.83 11.91
CA THR A 125 8.65 16.46 12.18
C THR A 125 7.68 17.60 11.86
N ALA A 126 8.02 18.85 12.20
CA ALA A 126 7.20 20.01 11.90
C ALA A 126 7.10 20.28 10.39
N GLU A 127 8.23 20.19 9.67
CA GLU A 127 8.25 20.31 8.22
C GLU A 127 7.48 19.18 7.54
N LEU A 128 7.61 17.95 8.03
CA LEU A 128 6.87 16.79 7.54
C LEU A 128 5.36 17.00 7.69
N ARG A 129 4.90 17.45 8.87
CA ARG A 129 3.48 17.78 9.12
C ARG A 129 2.97 18.88 8.19
N ARG A 130 3.77 19.94 7.98
CA ARG A 130 3.40 21.04 7.08
C ARG A 130 3.20 20.56 5.64
N LEU A 131 4.14 19.76 5.13
CA LEU A 131 4.06 19.23 3.77
C LEU A 131 2.92 18.22 3.62
N ALA A 132 2.73 17.35 4.61
CA ALA A 132 1.62 16.42 4.64
C ALA A 132 0.27 17.14 4.64
N GLY A 133 0.14 18.25 5.38
CA GLY A 133 -1.06 19.09 5.35
C GLY A 133 -1.35 19.71 3.97
N GLN A 134 -0.31 20.12 3.23
CA GLN A 134 -0.46 20.60 1.85
C GLN A 134 -0.95 19.47 0.93
N MET A 135 -0.34 18.28 1.03
CA MET A 135 -0.78 17.10 0.28
C MET A 135 -2.22 16.71 0.61
N THR A 136 -2.63 16.75 1.88
CA THR A 136 -4.00 16.46 2.30
C THR A 136 -5.01 17.43 1.69
N ALA A 137 -4.68 18.73 1.64
CA ALA A 137 -5.56 19.73 1.04
C ALA A 137 -5.75 19.49 -0.48
N ASP A 138 -4.69 19.16 -1.19
CA ASP A 138 -4.75 18.82 -2.62
C ASP A 138 -5.51 17.52 -2.87
N LEU A 139 -5.30 16.51 -2.02
CA LEU A 139 -6.06 15.26 -2.06
C LEU A 139 -7.55 15.50 -1.80
N ASP A 140 -7.90 16.39 -0.87
CA ASP A 140 -9.28 16.76 -0.62
C ASP A 140 -9.93 17.43 -1.84
N ALA A 141 -9.22 18.36 -2.49
CA ALA A 141 -9.67 18.98 -3.72
C ALA A 141 -9.88 17.94 -4.83
N PHE A 142 -8.94 17.00 -4.98
CA PHE A 142 -9.04 15.90 -5.94
C PHE A 142 -10.24 14.99 -5.66
N LEU A 143 -10.47 14.61 -4.41
CA LEU A 143 -11.62 13.78 -4.02
C LEU A 143 -12.95 14.47 -4.33
N LYS A 144 -13.05 15.78 -4.07
CA LYS A 144 -14.24 16.59 -4.41
C LYS A 144 -14.48 16.60 -5.92
N GLU A 145 -13.43 16.84 -6.70
CA GLU A 145 -13.50 16.86 -8.17
C GLU A 145 -13.94 15.49 -8.74
N LYS A 146 -13.44 14.38 -8.16
CA LYS A 146 -13.73 13.01 -8.62
C LYS A 146 -14.88 12.33 -7.88
N SER A 147 -15.76 13.11 -7.24
CA SER A 147 -16.85 12.61 -6.40
C SER A 147 -17.72 11.52 -7.02
N ALA A 148 -18.12 11.70 -8.28
CA ALA A 148 -18.92 10.73 -9.03
C ALA A 148 -18.17 9.39 -9.21
N THR A 149 -16.89 9.44 -9.62
CA THR A 149 -16.05 8.25 -9.80
C THR A 149 -15.88 7.45 -8.51
N PHE A 150 -15.77 8.14 -7.37
CA PHE A 150 -15.68 7.51 -6.05
C PHE A 150 -17.00 6.85 -5.63
N THR A 151 -18.13 7.47 -5.98
CA THR A 151 -19.46 6.90 -5.78
C THR A 151 -19.66 5.62 -6.60
N ASP A 152 -19.21 5.62 -7.87
CA ASP A 152 -19.33 4.47 -8.80
C ASP A 152 -18.50 3.22 -8.41
N ILE A 153 -17.61 3.35 -7.42
CA ILE A 153 -16.80 2.25 -6.87
C ILE A 153 -17.20 1.90 -5.43
N ASP A 154 -18.32 2.43 -4.95
CA ASP A 154 -18.83 2.29 -3.59
C ASP A 154 -17.83 2.79 -2.53
N MET A 155 -17.12 3.89 -2.84
CA MET A 155 -16.18 4.56 -1.94
C MET A 155 -16.70 5.97 -1.62
N PRO A 156 -17.43 6.16 -0.51
CA PRO A 156 -17.82 7.50 -0.07
C PRO A 156 -16.58 8.39 0.14
N ILE A 157 -16.63 9.63 -0.36
CA ILE A 157 -15.51 10.58 -0.25
C ILE A 157 -15.11 10.80 1.21
N GLU A 158 -16.08 10.90 2.12
CA GLU A 158 -15.79 11.08 3.55
C GLU A 158 -15.02 9.88 4.13
N ALA A 159 -15.34 8.66 3.68
CA ALA A 159 -14.56 7.48 4.06
C ALA A 159 -13.13 7.56 3.51
N ALA A 160 -12.97 7.93 2.23
CA ALA A 160 -11.66 8.10 1.62
C ALA A 160 -10.81 9.15 2.35
N ARG A 161 -11.40 10.30 2.74
CA ARG A 161 -10.73 11.35 3.52
C ARG A 161 -10.25 10.85 4.87
N VAL A 162 -11.13 10.20 5.64
CA VAL A 162 -10.78 9.66 6.96
C VAL A 162 -9.62 8.68 6.84
N LEU A 163 -9.66 7.81 5.83
CA LEU A 163 -8.64 6.80 5.58
C LEU A 163 -7.30 7.41 5.17
N ILE A 164 -7.31 8.44 4.31
CA ILE A 164 -6.11 9.19 3.92
C ILE A 164 -5.50 9.89 5.13
N GLN A 165 -6.32 10.55 5.95
CA GLN A 165 -5.84 11.26 7.14
C GLN A 165 -5.16 10.30 8.11
N VAL A 166 -5.79 9.15 8.40
CA VAL A 166 -5.21 8.11 9.25
C VAL A 166 -3.89 7.59 8.69
N ALA A 167 -3.80 7.34 7.38
CA ALA A 167 -2.57 6.85 6.75
C ALA A 167 -1.43 7.88 6.87
N ILE A 168 -1.75 9.17 6.72
CA ILE A 168 -0.79 10.28 6.85
C ILE A 168 -0.34 10.44 8.31
N ASP A 169 -1.26 10.44 9.27
CA ASP A 169 -0.94 10.58 10.69
C ASP A 169 -0.04 9.43 11.15
N ARG A 170 -0.39 8.19 10.78
CA ARG A 170 0.45 7.02 11.08
C ARG A 170 1.81 7.12 10.42
N PHE A 171 1.88 7.58 9.18
CA PHE A 171 3.15 7.80 8.49
C PHE A 171 4.02 8.82 9.25
N ILE A 172 3.45 9.91 9.76
CA ILE A 172 4.18 10.93 10.54
C ILE A 172 4.63 10.35 11.90
N ASP A 173 3.76 9.63 12.58
CA ASP A 173 3.98 9.14 13.95
C ASP A 173 4.87 7.90 14.02
N THR A 174 5.09 7.19 12.92
CA THR A 174 5.93 5.99 12.90
C THR A 174 7.40 6.34 13.19
N GLN A 175 7.94 5.90 14.33
CA GLN A 175 9.33 6.23 14.73
C GLN A 175 10.36 5.13 14.39
N PHE A 176 9.90 3.90 14.14
CA PHE A 176 10.75 2.76 13.80
C PHE A 176 10.11 1.97 12.67
N ALA A 177 10.76 1.94 11.51
CA ALA A 177 10.33 1.10 10.39
C ALA A 177 11.50 0.78 9.46
N THR A 178 11.51 -0.44 8.93
CA THR A 178 12.46 -0.89 7.88
C THR A 178 11.97 -0.52 6.48
N GLU A 179 10.68 -0.19 6.34
CA GLU A 179 10.06 0.30 5.12
C GLU A 179 9.09 1.43 5.46
N VAL A 180 8.91 2.36 4.55
CA VAL A 180 7.93 3.44 4.72
C VAL A 180 6.85 3.36 3.66
N SER A 181 5.59 3.39 4.11
CA SER A 181 4.42 3.28 3.23
C SER A 181 3.24 4.11 3.76
N PHE A 182 2.41 4.60 2.83
CA PHE A 182 1.10 5.17 3.15
C PHE A 182 0.08 4.03 3.26
N GLU A 183 0.04 3.37 4.41
CA GLU A 183 -0.93 2.31 4.68
C GLU A 183 -1.98 2.72 5.70
N VAL A 184 -3.23 2.36 5.39
CA VAL A 184 -4.29 2.40 6.37
C VAL A 184 -4.15 1.17 7.29
N PRO A 185 -4.14 1.36 8.62
CA PRO A 185 -4.20 0.28 9.61
C PRO A 185 -5.37 -0.69 9.38
N ASP A 186 -5.15 -1.99 9.61
CA ASP A 186 -6.19 -3.02 9.52
C ASP A 186 -7.37 -2.77 10.46
N ASP A 187 -7.11 -2.32 11.69
CA ASP A 187 -8.11 -2.01 12.71
C ASP A 187 -9.00 -0.81 12.33
N VAL A 188 -8.47 0.11 11.54
CA VAL A 188 -9.23 1.24 11.00
C VAL A 188 -10.07 0.78 9.80
N LEU A 189 -9.48 -0.02 8.89
CA LEU A 189 -10.20 -0.58 7.75
C LEU A 189 -11.39 -1.45 8.16
N GLN A 190 -11.28 -2.22 9.24
CA GLN A 190 -12.36 -3.07 9.74
C GLN A 190 -13.65 -2.31 10.11
N ARG A 191 -13.57 -1.00 10.35
CA ARG A 191 -14.73 -0.15 10.68
C ARG A 191 -15.53 0.28 9.46
N PHE A 192 -15.03 0.02 8.25
CA PHE A 192 -15.67 0.42 7.02
C PHE A 192 -16.44 -0.74 6.35
N PRO A 193 -17.49 -0.44 5.56
CA PRO A 193 -18.21 -1.44 4.77
C PRO A 193 -17.26 -2.28 3.89
N GLU A 194 -17.67 -3.52 3.57
CA GLU A 194 -16.89 -4.44 2.72
C GLU A 194 -16.38 -3.78 1.42
N PRO A 195 -17.18 -3.00 0.65
CA PRO A 195 -16.69 -2.39 -0.57
C PRO A 195 -15.48 -1.46 -0.36
N VAL A 196 -15.47 -0.72 0.76
CA VAL A 196 -14.36 0.16 1.15
C VAL A 196 -13.15 -0.64 1.58
N ARG A 197 -13.35 -1.72 2.35
CA ARG A 197 -12.25 -2.62 2.75
C ARG A 197 -11.58 -3.21 1.51
N THR A 198 -12.36 -3.69 0.55
CA THR A 198 -11.87 -4.27 -0.71
C THR A 198 -11.01 -3.29 -1.52
N PHE A 199 -11.22 -1.97 -1.40
CA PHE A 199 -10.38 -0.98 -2.06
C PHE A 199 -8.96 -0.89 -1.48
N PHE A 200 -8.83 -0.97 -0.15
CA PHE A 200 -7.56 -0.76 0.56
C PHE A 200 -6.83 -2.06 0.87
N ARG A 201 -7.58 -3.06 1.34
CA ARG A 201 -7.12 -4.42 1.63
C ARG A 201 -8.25 -5.40 1.35
N PRO A 202 -8.24 -6.03 0.16
CA PRO A 202 -9.19 -7.07 -0.09
C PRO A 202 -8.98 -8.27 0.81
N SER A 203 -10.08 -8.77 1.38
CA SER A 203 -10.12 -9.94 2.24
C SER A 203 -9.34 -11.09 1.59
N VAL A 204 -8.24 -11.48 2.23
CA VAL A 204 -7.60 -12.75 1.92
C VAL A 204 -8.51 -13.83 2.54
N PRO A 205 -8.95 -14.85 1.79
CA PRO A 205 -9.71 -15.96 2.37
C PRO A 205 -8.94 -16.53 3.56
N GLN A 206 -9.59 -16.67 4.72
CA GLN A 206 -8.96 -17.35 5.85
C GLN A 206 -8.55 -18.75 5.40
N ARG A 207 -7.25 -19.04 5.52
CA ARG A 207 -6.73 -20.37 5.21
C ARG A 207 -7.30 -21.35 6.25
N PRO A 208 -7.86 -22.51 5.86
CA PRO A 208 -8.07 -23.57 6.83
C PRO A 208 -6.72 -23.88 7.49
N ALA A 209 -6.70 -23.94 8.83
CA ALA A 209 -5.52 -24.32 9.57
C ALA A 209 -5.04 -25.68 9.03
N GLY A 210 -3.87 -25.69 8.39
CA GLY A 210 -3.23 -26.94 7.98
C GLY A 210 -2.91 -27.75 9.24
N PRO A 211 -3.00 -29.09 9.18
CA PRO A 211 -2.65 -29.93 10.33
C PRO A 211 -1.18 -29.70 10.66
N GLY A 212 -0.90 -29.47 11.94
CA GLY A 212 0.46 -29.34 12.48
C GLY A 212 1.24 -30.65 12.47
#